data_AF-A0A1U9K5F9-F1
#
_entry.id   AF-A0A1U9K5F9-F1
#
_cell.length_a   1.000
_cell.length_b   1.000
_cell.length_c   1.000
_cell.angle_alpha   90.00
_cell.angle_beta   90.00
_cell.angle_gamma   90.00
#
_symmetry.space_group_name_H-M   'P 1'
#
loop_
_entity.id
_entity.type
_entity.pdbx_description
1 polymer ?
#
loop_
_entity_poly.entity_id
_entity_poly.type
_entity_poly.pdbx_seq_one_letter_code
_entity_poly.pdbx_strand_id
1 'polypeptide(L)'
;MTEQELAQLKQQLKDEILSEIQSKPTKRMQTVWDSIKPMIERRFGHLNGPELYQLTAAVSTIIRYSLGIRQVRFIPYSIEDDVIRFVDGLLEAMTDLGEIKKQQSA
;
A
#
# COMPACT_ATOMS: atom_id res chain seq x y z
N MET A 1 23.33 -17.03 45.20
CA MET A 1 22.79 -15.93 44.39
C MET A 1 22.59 -14.73 45.27
N THR A 2 23.36 -13.67 45.04
CA THR A 2 23.18 -12.37 45.70
C THR A 2 22.09 -11.57 44.98
N GLU A 3 21.48 -10.59 45.66
CA GLU A 3 20.46 -9.71 45.03
C GLU A 3 21.01 -8.98 43.79
N GLN A 4 22.31 -8.69 43.77
CA GLN A 4 22.99 -8.06 42.64
C GLN A 4 23.05 -8.98 41.41
N GLU A 5 23.33 -10.27 41.59
CA GLU A 5 23.31 -11.26 40.51
C GLU A 5 21.89 -11.44 39.95
N LEU A 6 20.86 -11.39 40.81
CA LEU A 6 19.47 -11.46 40.39
C LEU A 6 19.04 -10.23 39.57
N ALA A 7 19.49 -9.04 39.97
CA ALA A 7 19.20 -7.80 39.26
C ALA A 7 19.87 -7.76 37.88
N GLN A 8 21.12 -8.21 37.80
CA GLN A 8 21.85 -8.31 36.52
C GLN A 8 21.18 -9.32 35.58
N LEU A 9 20.80 -10.49 36.09
CA LEU A 9 20.13 -11.51 35.27
C LEU A 9 18.77 -11.03 34.73
N LYS A 10 18.00 -10.29 35.55
CA LYS A 10 16.73 -9.68 35.12
C LYS A 10 16.93 -8.63 34.04
N GLN A 11 17.97 -7.82 34.15
CA GLN A 11 18.27 -6.79 33.16
C GLN A 11 18.72 -7.41 31.83
N GLN A 12 19.59 -8.43 31.87
CA GLN A 12 20.03 -9.18 30.69
C GLN A 12 18.85 -9.84 29.96
N LEU A 13 17.95 -10.51 30.69
CA LEU A 13 16.73 -11.11 30.11
C LEU A 13 15.83 -10.06 29.45
N LYS A 14 15.68 -8.88 30.07
CA LYS A 14 14.86 -7.80 29.51
C LYS A 14 15.45 -7.27 28.21
N ASP A 15 16.77 -7.08 28.17
CA ASP A 15 17.48 -6.59 26.98
C ASP A 15 17.45 -7.61 25.85
N GLU A 16 17.55 -8.91 26.16
CA GLU A 16 17.43 -10.02 25.21
C GLU A 16 16.01 -10.12 24.61
N ILE A 17 14.97 -10.04 25.45
CA ILE A 17 13.57 -10.03 24.99
C ILE A 17 13.27 -8.80 24.13
N LEU A 18 13.74 -7.61 24.53
CA LEU A 18 13.56 -6.39 23.74
C LEU A 18 14.27 -6.47 22.39
N SER A 19 15.47 -7.06 22.36
CA SER A 19 16.21 -7.36 21.13
C SER A 19 15.45 -8.32 20.23
N GLU A 20 14.86 -9.40 20.75
CA GLU A 20 14.06 -10.34 19.97
C GLU A 20 12.77 -9.72 19.41
N ILE A 21 12.12 -8.84 20.18
CA ILE A 21 10.91 -8.13 19.73
C ILE A 21 11.25 -7.10 18.65
N GLN A 22 12.39 -6.40 18.77
CA GLN A 22 12.81 -5.36 17.82
C GLN A 22 13.47 -5.93 16.54
N SER A 23 14.12 -7.09 16.63
CA SER A 23 14.91 -7.68 15.53
C SER A 23 14.08 -8.33 14.42
N LYS A 24 12.77 -8.49 14.61
CA LYS A 24 11.87 -9.00 13.57
C LYS A 24 10.96 -7.87 13.08
N PRO A 25 11.40 -7.06 12.09
CA PRO A 25 10.46 -6.23 11.35
C PRO A 25 9.38 -7.17 10.84
N THR A 26 8.16 -7.03 11.35
CA THR A 26 7.03 -7.85 10.95
C THR A 26 6.77 -7.53 9.49
N LYS A 27 7.37 -8.32 8.59
CA LYS A 27 7.30 -8.07 7.15
C LYS A 27 5.82 -8.10 6.78
N ARG A 28 5.29 -6.93 6.40
CA ARG A 28 3.90 -6.79 5.96
C ARG A 28 3.68 -7.83 4.85
N MET A 29 2.68 -8.70 5.00
CA MET A 29 2.32 -9.62 3.93
C MET A 29 1.96 -8.82 2.68
N GLN A 30 2.54 -9.22 1.55
CA GLN A 30 2.33 -8.57 0.27
C GLN A 30 0.88 -8.75 -0.16
N THR A 31 0.17 -7.66 -0.42
CA THR A 31 -1.25 -7.62 -0.81
C THR A 31 -1.40 -7.37 -2.30
N VAL A 32 -2.57 -7.69 -2.88
CA VAL A 32 -2.91 -7.36 -4.27
C VAL A 32 -2.71 -5.86 -4.56
N TRP A 33 -2.99 -5.00 -3.58
CA TRP A 33 -2.77 -3.56 -3.68
C TRP A 33 -1.30 -3.18 -3.93
N ASP A 34 -0.36 -3.98 -3.43
CA ASP A 34 1.07 -3.75 -3.65
C ASP A 34 1.49 -4.08 -5.10
N SER A 35 0.69 -4.84 -5.86
CA SER A 35 0.81 -5.01 -7.31
C SER A 35 0.21 -3.83 -8.10
N ILE A 36 -0.90 -3.27 -7.60
CA ILE A 36 -1.67 -2.19 -8.27
C ILE A 36 -1.00 -0.82 -8.13
N LYS A 37 -0.56 -0.46 -6.91
CA LYS A 37 -0.02 0.88 -6.63
C LYS A 37 1.15 1.26 -7.56
N PRO A 38 2.13 0.38 -7.84
CA PRO A 38 3.20 0.67 -8.80
C PRO A 38 2.71 0.94 -10.23
N MET A 39 1.57 0.37 -10.65
CA MET A 39 1.00 0.65 -11.98
C MET A 39 0.55 2.11 -12.09
N ILE A 40 -0.11 2.62 -11.04
CA ILE A 40 -0.54 4.02 -10.95
C ILE A 40 0.69 4.94 -10.95
N GLU A 41 1.67 4.64 -10.11
CA GLU A 41 2.92 5.42 -9.99
C GLU A 41 3.71 5.42 -11.31
N ARG A 42 3.72 4.32 -12.06
CA ARG A 42 4.41 4.26 -13.35
C ARG A 42 3.70 5.10 -14.42
N ARG A 43 2.37 5.04 -14.50
CA ARG A 43 1.59 5.75 -15.53
C ARG A 43 1.51 7.26 -15.25
N PHE A 44 1.41 7.64 -13.98
CA PHE A 44 1.21 9.03 -13.56
C PHE A 44 2.39 9.60 -12.75
N GLY A 45 3.57 8.99 -12.84
CA GLY A 45 4.76 9.43 -12.10
C GLY A 45 5.30 10.80 -12.50
N HIS A 46 4.77 11.40 -13.58
CA HIS A 46 5.04 12.77 -13.98
C HIS A 46 4.24 13.81 -13.17
N LEU A 47 3.20 13.38 -12.44
CA LEU A 47 2.43 14.24 -11.54
C LEU A 47 3.26 14.58 -10.30
N ASN A 48 2.95 15.71 -9.64
CA ASN A 48 3.59 16.03 -8.37
C ASN A 48 3.09 15.08 -7.25
N GLY A 49 3.84 15.00 -6.15
CA GLY A 49 3.53 14.10 -5.03
C GLY A 49 2.10 14.23 -4.49
N PRO A 50 1.59 15.45 -4.22
CA PRO A 50 0.19 15.65 -3.81
C PRO A 50 -0.85 15.15 -4.81
N GLU A 51 -0.69 15.43 -6.10
CA GLU A 51 -1.60 14.98 -7.16
C GLU A 51 -1.58 13.46 -7.30
N LEU A 52 -0.39 12.86 -7.33
CA LEU A 52 -0.23 11.42 -7.40
C LEU A 52 -0.87 10.72 -6.18
N TYR A 53 -0.74 11.32 -5.00
CA TYR A 53 -1.41 10.83 -3.80
C TYR A 53 -2.93 10.89 -3.93
N GLN A 54 -3.50 12.01 -4.38
CA GLN A 54 -4.94 12.17 -4.58
C GLN A 54 -5.47 11.16 -5.61
N LEU A 55 -4.76 10.98 -6.72
CA LEU A 55 -5.10 9.99 -7.74
C LEU A 55 -5.09 8.57 -7.17
N THR A 56 -4.02 8.21 -6.47
CA THR A 56 -3.90 6.90 -5.82
C THR A 56 -5.03 6.66 -4.81
N ALA A 57 -5.40 7.69 -4.04
CA ALA A 57 -6.51 7.64 -3.09
C ALA A 57 -7.88 7.50 -3.78
N ALA A 58 -8.08 8.17 -4.92
CA ALA A 58 -9.28 8.04 -5.74
C ALA A 58 -9.42 6.62 -6.29
N VAL A 59 -8.37 6.07 -6.90
CA VAL A 59 -8.36 4.68 -7.41
C VAL A 59 -8.62 3.68 -6.28
N SER A 60 -7.95 3.83 -5.14
CA SER A 60 -8.21 3.02 -3.93
C SER A 60 -9.67 3.08 -3.49
N THR A 61 -10.29 4.25 -3.58
CA THR A 61 -11.71 4.44 -3.23
C THR A 61 -12.63 3.75 -4.22
N ILE A 62 -12.38 3.91 -5.53
CA ILE A 62 -13.16 3.26 -6.59
C ILE A 62 -13.14 1.74 -6.41
N ILE A 63 -11.96 1.13 -6.20
CA ILE A 63 -11.83 -0.32 -5.98
C ILE A 63 -12.60 -0.78 -4.73
N ARG A 64 -12.51 -0.02 -3.63
CA ARG A 64 -13.22 -0.37 -2.39
C ARG A 64 -14.73 -0.39 -2.58
N TYR A 65 -15.27 0.62 -3.28
CA TYR A 65 -16.69 0.69 -3.57
C TYR A 65 -17.12 -0.37 -4.58
N SER A 66 -16.34 -0.64 -5.64
CA SER A 66 -16.70 -1.63 -6.64
C SER A 66 -16.71 -3.06 -6.09
N LEU A 67 -15.82 -3.36 -5.14
CA LEU A 67 -15.74 -4.68 -4.50
C LEU A 67 -16.54 -4.80 -3.19
N GLY A 68 -17.14 -3.71 -2.71
CA GLY A 68 -17.85 -3.71 -1.42
C GLY A 68 -16.96 -3.97 -0.20
N ILE A 69 -15.67 -3.61 -0.28
CA ILE A 69 -14.68 -3.85 0.79
C ILE A 69 -14.29 -2.55 1.51
N ARG A 70 -13.92 -2.67 2.79
CA ARG A 70 -13.56 -1.50 3.61
C ARG A 70 -12.16 -0.94 3.31
N GLN A 71 -11.22 -1.80 2.93
CA GLN A 71 -9.80 -1.44 2.72
C GLN A 71 -9.22 -2.26 1.57
N VAL A 72 -8.34 -1.65 0.76
CA VAL A 72 -7.67 -2.31 -0.38
C VAL A 72 -6.76 -3.48 0.01
N ARG A 73 -6.32 -3.56 1.27
CA ARG A 73 -5.58 -4.73 1.77
C ARG A 73 -6.45 -6.00 1.85
N PHE A 74 -7.77 -5.88 1.74
CA PHE A 74 -8.72 -6.99 1.81
C PHE A 74 -9.18 -7.46 0.42
N ILE A 75 -8.53 -7.01 -0.66
CA ILE A 75 -8.77 -7.57 -2.00
C ILE A 75 -8.34 -9.05 -1.96
N PRO A 76 -9.25 -10.00 -2.27
CA PRO A 76 -8.89 -11.41 -2.33
C PRO A 76 -7.91 -11.68 -3.49
N TYR A 77 -6.87 -12.48 -3.26
CA TYR A 77 -5.95 -12.88 -4.34
C TYR A 77 -6.65 -13.66 -5.45
N SER A 78 -7.77 -14.33 -5.17
CA SER A 78 -8.54 -15.08 -6.15
C SER A 78 -9.13 -14.21 -7.27
N ILE A 79 -9.17 -12.89 -7.10
CA ILE A 79 -9.67 -11.93 -8.10
C ILE A 79 -8.58 -10.93 -8.52
N GLU A 80 -7.30 -11.20 -8.22
CA GLU A 80 -6.19 -10.27 -8.49
C GLU A 80 -6.15 -9.83 -9.96
N ASP A 81 -6.18 -10.78 -10.89
CA ASP A 81 -6.12 -10.49 -12.33
C ASP A 81 -7.31 -9.64 -12.81
N ASP A 82 -8.50 -9.88 -12.25
CA ASP A 82 -9.71 -9.12 -12.58
C ASP A 82 -9.60 -7.68 -12.10
N VAL A 83 -9.11 -7.49 -10.88
CA VAL A 83 -8.91 -6.16 -10.30
C VAL A 83 -7.79 -5.40 -11.03
N ILE A 84 -6.69 -6.08 -11.38
CA ILE A 84 -5.60 -5.48 -12.16
C ILE A 84 -6.13 -5.01 -13.52
N ARG A 85 -6.88 -5.83 -14.25
CA ARG A 85 -7.49 -5.46 -15.53
C ARG A 85 -8.48 -4.31 -15.39
N PHE A 86 -9.32 -4.33 -14.36
CA PHE A 86 -10.25 -3.25 -14.06
C PHE A 86 -9.50 -1.92 -13.82
N VAL A 87 -8.45 -1.95 -13.00
CA VAL A 87 -7.66 -0.74 -12.71
C VAL A 87 -6.93 -0.25 -13.96
N ASP A 88 -6.35 -1.15 -14.76
CA ASP A 88 -5.65 -0.74 -15.99
C ASP A 88 -6.59 0.01 -16.95
N GLY A 89 -7.80 -0.53 -17.18
CA GLY A 89 -8.81 0.15 -18.00
C GLY A 89 -9.32 1.46 -17.40
N LEU A 90 -9.46 1.54 -16.06
CA LEU A 90 -9.78 2.80 -15.38
C LEU A 90 -8.70 3.85 -15.65
N LEU A 91 -7.43 3.50 -15.49
CA LEU A 91 -6.31 4.42 -15.69
C LEU A 91 -6.17 4.85 -17.15
N GLU A 92 -6.46 3.97 -18.11
CA GLU A 92 -6.53 4.30 -19.54
C GLU A 92 -7.63 5.33 -19.82
N ALA A 93 -8.86 5.07 -19.37
CA ALA A 93 -9.98 6.00 -19.55
C ALA A 93 -9.72 7.38 -18.91
N MET A 94 -9.05 7.43 -17.76
CA MET A 94 -8.65 8.71 -17.14
C MET A 94 -7.63 9.48 -17.97
N THR A 95 -6.72 8.77 -18.65
CA THR A 95 -5.72 9.37 -19.54
C THR A 95 -6.41 9.99 -20.74
N ASP A 96 -7.29 9.24 -21.40
CA ASP A 96 -8.05 9.70 -22.57
C ASP A 96 -8.88 10.96 -22.26
N LEU A 97 -9.57 10.97 -21.12
CA LEU A 97 -10.34 12.13 -20.66
C LEU A 97 -9.45 13.36 -20.42
N GLY A 98 -8.23 13.15 -19.93
CA GLY A 98 -7.23 14.21 -19.76
C GLY A 98 -6.78 14.81 -21.09
N GLU A 99 -6.58 13.98 -22.11
CA GLU A 99 -6.19 14.42 -23.45
C GLU A 99 -7.31 15.18 -24.16
N ILE A 100 -8.55 14.68 -24.08
CA ILE A 100 -9.73 15.35 -24.63
C ILE A 100 -9.87 16.77 -24.05
N LYS A 101 -9.70 16.93 -22.73
CA LYS A 101 -9.77 18.25 -22.09
C LYS A 101 -8.67 19.21 -22.57
N LYS A 102 -7.45 18.71 -22.82
CA LYS A 102 -6.36 19.54 -23.34
C LYS A 102 -6.68 20.04 -24.75
N GLN A 103 -7.23 19.19 -25.61
CA GLN A 103 -7.63 19.57 -26.97
C GLN A 103 -8.76 20.61 -27.02
N GLN A 104 -9.68 20.59 -26.05
CA GLN A 104 -10.78 21.56 -25.96
C GLN A 104 -10.37 22.91 -25.34
N SER A 105 -9.21 22.98 -24.70
CA SER A 105 -8.71 24.18 -24.01
C SER A 105 -7.62 24.93 -24.81
N ALA A 106 -7.29 24.43 -26.02
CA ALA A 106 -6.30 24.99 -26.94
C ALA A 106 -7.00 25.65 -28.14
#